data_AF-A0A920UTK0-F1
#
_entry.id   AF-A0A920UTK0-F1
#
_cell.length_a   1.000
_cell.length_b   1.000
_cell.length_c   1.000
_cell.angle_alpha   90.00
_cell.angle_beta   90.00
_cell.angle_gamma   90.00
#
_symmetry.space_group_name_H-M   'P 1'
#
loop_
_entity.id
_entity.type
_entity.pdbx_description
1 polymer ?
#
loop_
_entity_poly.entity_id
_entity_poly.type
_entity_poly.pdbx_seq_one_letter_code
_entity_poly.pdbx_strand_id
1 'polypeptide(L)'
;MASLSTQSVTDVHHWNESLFSFKTTRDQSLRFENGHFVMLGMEVEGRPLMRAYSIASPNYEDKLEFLSIKVPEGSLTSKLQDIKVGDELLVSSKPTGTLVVDHLLKGAVTYIL
;
A
#
# COMPACT_ATOMS: atom_id res chain seq x y z
N MET A 1 18.29 -6.77 1.41
CA MET A 1 17.12 -5.91 1.05
C MET A 1 15.89 -6.79 1.03
N ALA A 2 14.70 -6.26 1.34
CA ALA A 2 13.46 -7.02 1.15
C ALA A 2 13.29 -7.32 -0.35
N SER A 3 12.81 -8.51 -0.72
CA SER A 3 12.51 -8.79 -2.12
C SER A 3 11.34 -7.93 -2.59
N LEU A 4 11.38 -7.50 -3.84
CA LEU A 4 10.28 -6.77 -4.47
C LEU A 4 9.51 -7.74 -5.36
N SER A 5 8.19 -7.59 -5.36
CA SER A 5 7.28 -8.26 -6.29
C SER A 5 6.58 -7.21 -7.13
N THR A 6 6.35 -7.51 -8.40
CA THR A 6 5.58 -6.64 -9.29
C THR A 6 4.10 -7.02 -9.19
N GLN A 7 3.25 -6.04 -8.92
CA GLN A 7 1.80 -6.21 -8.80
C GLN A 7 1.08 -5.29 -9.78
N SER A 8 0.06 -5.81 -10.44
CA SER A 8 -0.73 -5.04 -11.41
C SER A 8 -1.89 -4.33 -10.72
N VAL A 9 -2.11 -3.07 -11.07
CA VAL A 9 -3.27 -2.30 -10.64
C VAL A 9 -4.53 -2.89 -11.26
N THR A 10 -5.54 -3.17 -10.44
CA THR A 10 -6.81 -3.80 -10.85
C THR A 10 -8.01 -2.89 -10.72
N ASP A 11 -7.91 -1.83 -9.92
CA ASP A 11 -8.97 -0.84 -9.71
C ASP A 11 -8.37 0.48 -9.23
N VAL A 12 -8.95 1.61 -9.63
CA VAL A 12 -8.53 2.95 -9.23
C VAL A 12 -9.78 3.80 -8.98
N HIS A 13 -9.83 4.44 -7.82
CA HIS A 13 -10.93 5.32 -7.43
C HIS A 13 -10.41 6.65 -6.89
N HIS A 14 -10.77 7.76 -7.54
CA HIS A 14 -10.46 9.11 -7.06
C HIS A 14 -11.60 9.66 -6.22
N TRP A 15 -11.34 9.84 -4.92
CA TRP A 15 -12.31 10.41 -4.00
C TRP A 15 -12.47 11.92 -4.19
N ASN A 16 -11.34 12.62 -4.43
CA ASN A 16 -11.30 14.06 -4.70
C ASN A 16 -9.93 14.48 -5.30
N GLU A 17 -9.65 15.79 -5.30
CA GLU A 17 -8.42 16.38 -5.83
C GLU A 17 -7.15 15.99 -5.06
N SER A 18 -7.26 15.56 -3.79
CA SER A 18 -6.13 15.23 -2.93
C SER A 18 -6.07 13.76 -2.51
N LEU A 19 -7.11 12.96 -2.78
CA LEU A 19 -7.22 11.58 -2.30
C LEU A 19 -7.69 10.62 -3.39
N PHE A 20 -7.10 9.43 -3.39
CA PHE A 20 -7.51 8.31 -4.23
C PHE A 20 -7.14 6.99 -3.56
N SER A 21 -7.87 5.94 -3.88
CA SER A 21 -7.52 4.56 -3.55
C SER A 21 -7.31 3.75 -4.81
N PHE A 22 -6.55 2.67 -4.69
CA PHE A 22 -6.33 1.74 -5.78
C PHE A 22 -6.09 0.35 -5.21
N LYS A 23 -6.44 -0.65 -6.03
CA LYS A 23 -6.23 -2.06 -5.70
C LYS A 23 -5.19 -2.67 -6.62
N THR A 24 -4.37 -3.56 -6.09
CA THR A 24 -3.43 -4.35 -6.88
C THR A 24 -3.67 -5.84 -6.73
N THR A 25 -3.07 -6.64 -7.60
CA THR A 25 -2.85 -8.05 -7.32
C THR A 25 -2.02 -8.21 -6.03
N ARG A 26 -2.07 -9.41 -5.45
CA ARG A 26 -1.32 -9.77 -4.27
C ARG A 26 -0.43 -10.97 -4.57
N ASP A 27 0.84 -10.87 -4.18
CA ASP A 27 1.72 -12.02 -4.17
C ASP A 27 1.21 -13.08 -3.16
N GLN A 28 1.04 -14.32 -3.60
CA GLN A 28 0.51 -15.41 -2.78
C GLN A 28 1.40 -15.74 -1.57
N SER A 29 2.68 -15.34 -1.57
CA SER A 29 3.59 -15.50 -0.43
C SER A 29 3.48 -14.36 0.59
N LEU A 30 2.89 -13.22 0.22
CA LEU A 30 2.76 -12.08 1.11
C LEU A 30 1.77 -12.39 2.24
N ARG A 31 2.27 -12.47 3.47
CA ARG A 31 1.49 -12.64 4.70
C ARG A 31 1.69 -11.40 5.56
N PHE A 32 0.60 -10.82 6.07
CA PHE A 32 0.63 -9.61 6.90
C PHE A 32 -0.49 -9.64 7.96
N GLU A 33 -0.35 -8.80 8.98
CA GLU A 33 -1.39 -8.54 9.97
C GLU A 33 -2.13 -7.25 9.63
N ASN A 34 -3.43 -7.21 9.93
CA ASN A 34 -4.23 -6.02 9.69
C ASN A 34 -3.65 -4.83 10.48
N GLY A 35 -3.27 -3.77 9.77
CA GLY A 35 -2.57 -2.62 10.34
C GLY A 35 -1.08 -2.50 9.98
N HIS A 36 -0.49 -3.52 9.33
CA HIS A 36 0.84 -3.41 8.75
C HIS A 36 0.88 -2.48 7.53
N PHE A 37 2.09 -2.01 7.24
CA PHE A 37 2.46 -1.32 6.01
C PHE A 37 3.56 -2.08 5.26
N VAL A 38 3.67 -1.81 3.96
CA VAL A 38 4.73 -2.31 3.07
C VAL A 38 5.41 -1.14 2.36
N MET A 39 6.58 -1.38 1.78
CA MET A 39 7.16 -0.44 0.82
C MET A 39 6.48 -0.67 -0.53
N LEU A 40 5.82 0.38 -1.04
CA LEU A 40 5.19 0.43 -2.35
C LEU A 40 5.87 1.51 -3.20
N GLY A 41 6.02 1.24 -4.50
CA GLY A 41 6.68 2.17 -5.40
C GLY A 41 6.58 1.80 -6.86
N MET A 42 7.40 2.47 -7.66
CA MET A 42 7.50 2.28 -9.10
C MET A 42 8.94 2.53 -9.54
N GLU A 43 9.31 2.04 -10.72
CA GLU A 43 10.59 2.39 -11.32
C GLU A 43 10.54 3.80 -11.90
N VAL A 44 11.53 4.62 -11.53
CA VAL A 44 11.72 5.97 -12.04
C VAL A 44 13.18 6.10 -12.44
N GLU A 45 13.45 6.43 -13.70
CA GLU A 45 14.81 6.58 -14.23
C GLU A 45 15.71 5.35 -13.98
N GLY A 46 15.13 4.15 -14.08
CA GLY A 46 15.84 2.88 -13.87
C GLY A 46 16.16 2.57 -12.41
N ARG A 47 15.56 3.28 -11.44
CA ARG A 47 15.70 3.01 -10.00
C ARG A 47 14.35 2.89 -9.31
N PRO A 48 14.18 1.98 -8.34
CA PRO A 48 12.93 1.86 -7.60
C PRO A 48 12.75 3.03 -6.64
N LEU A 49 11.67 3.80 -6.82
CA LEU A 49 11.25 4.86 -5.92
C LEU A 49 10.16 4.33 -4.98
N MET A 50 10.53 4.04 -3.72
CA MET A 50 9.65 3.37 -2.76
C MET A 50 9.23 4.29 -1.61
N ARG A 51 7.99 4.16 -1.13
CA ARG A 51 7.47 4.79 0.09
C ARG A 51 6.68 3.78 0.92
N ALA A 52 6.59 4.03 2.23
CA ALA A 52 5.76 3.20 3.11
C ALA A 52 4.27 3.49 2.85
N TYR A 53 3.49 2.43 2.68
CA TYR A 53 2.03 2.48 2.54
C TYR A 53 1.37 1.43 3.42
N SER A 54 0.45 1.88 4.27
CA SER A 54 -0.43 0.97 5.01
C SER A 54 -1.29 0.16 4.05
N ILE A 55 -1.45 -1.13 4.34
CA ILE A 55 -2.37 -1.99 3.59
C ILE A 55 -3.77 -1.73 4.13
N ALA A 56 -4.66 -1.20 3.29
CA ALA A 56 -6.03 -0.87 3.66
C ALA A 56 -6.98 -2.06 3.53
N SER A 57 -6.65 -3.05 2.71
CA SER A 57 -7.39 -4.32 2.60
C SER A 57 -7.09 -5.26 3.77
N PRO A 58 -8.06 -6.08 4.21
CA PRO A 58 -7.81 -7.11 5.20
C PRO A 58 -6.90 -8.23 4.67
N ASN A 59 -6.20 -8.90 5.58
CA ASN A 59 -5.18 -9.90 5.27
C ASN A 59 -5.69 -11.22 4.67
N TYR A 60 -6.99 -11.44 4.63
CA TYR A 60 -7.63 -12.57 3.98
C TYR A 60 -8.09 -12.28 2.54
N GLU A 61 -8.01 -11.03 2.06
CA GLU A 61 -8.37 -10.69 0.68
C GLU A 61 -7.28 -11.06 -0.32
N ASP A 62 -7.68 -11.48 -1.52
CA ASP A 62 -6.78 -11.84 -2.62
C ASP A 62 -6.14 -10.64 -3.32
N LYS A 63 -6.60 -9.42 -3.01
CA LYS A 63 -6.08 -8.16 -3.54
C LYS A 63 -5.54 -7.30 -2.41
N LEU A 64 -4.60 -6.43 -2.75
CA LEU A 64 -4.15 -5.38 -1.85
C LEU A 64 -4.88 -4.09 -2.18
N GLU A 65 -5.32 -3.36 -1.16
CA GLU A 65 -5.86 -2.01 -1.32
C GLU A 65 -4.99 -0.99 -0.60
N PHE A 66 -4.81 0.16 -1.23
CA PHE A 66 -4.05 1.28 -0.70
C PHE A 66 -4.85 2.56 -0.82
N LEU A 67 -4.75 3.40 0.21
CA LEU A 67 -5.23 4.77 0.20
C LEU A 67 -4.03 5.70 0.08
N SER A 68 -4.09 6.64 -0.86
CA SER A 68 -2.99 7.56 -1.15
C SER A 68 -3.47 9.00 -1.22
N ILE A 69 -2.58 9.89 -0.78
CA ILE A 69 -2.68 11.33 -1.01
C ILE A 69 -2.08 11.71 -2.36
N LYS A 70 -2.54 12.82 -2.92
CA LYS A 70 -1.97 13.50 -4.09
C LYS A 70 -1.24 14.74 -3.58
N VAL A 71 0.08 14.72 -3.63
CA VAL A 71 0.92 15.84 -3.19
C VAL A 71 1.52 16.48 -4.44
N PRO A 72 1.24 17.77 -4.71
CA PRO A 72 1.92 18.50 -5.78
C PRO A 72 3.44 18.37 -5.61
N GLU A 73 4.14 18.06 -6.70
CA GLU A 73 5.61 17.87 -6.71
C GLU A 73 6.13 16.73 -5.81
N GLY A 74 5.26 15.88 -5.27
CA GLY A 74 5.65 14.73 -4.47
C GLY A 74 6.41 13.70 -5.31
N SER A 75 7.65 13.34 -4.92
CA SER A 75 8.52 12.41 -5.67
C SER A 75 7.81 11.18 -6.27
N LEU A 76 6.99 10.49 -5.47
CA LEU A 76 6.20 9.31 -5.86
C LEU A 76 4.75 9.67 -6.19
N THR A 77 4.06 10.38 -5.30
CA THR A 77 2.61 10.62 -5.40
C THR A 77 2.22 11.48 -6.60
N SER A 78 3.12 12.34 -7.10
CA SER A 78 2.89 13.11 -8.34
C SER A 78 2.74 12.21 -9.57
N LYS A 79 3.34 11.01 -9.55
CA LYS A 79 3.24 10.00 -10.61
C LYS A 79 2.16 8.98 -10.29
N LEU A 80 2.09 8.57 -9.01
CA LEU A 80 1.14 7.57 -8.54
C LEU A 80 -0.31 8.03 -8.69
N GLN A 81 -0.58 9.34 -8.67
CA GLN A 81 -1.94 9.85 -8.87
C GLN A 81 -2.51 9.58 -10.28
N ASP A 82 -1.66 9.32 -11.27
CA ASP A 82 -2.06 9.13 -12.67
C ASP A 82 -2.14 7.64 -13.07
N ILE A 83 -2.00 6.73 -12.11
CA ILE A 83 -2.01 5.28 -12.37
C ILE A 83 -3.34 4.82 -12.94
N LYS A 84 -3.25 3.80 -13.78
CA LYS A 84 -4.39 3.17 -14.46
C LYS A 84 -4.42 1.68 -14.20
N VAL A 85 -5.59 1.07 -14.40
CA VAL A 85 -5.74 -0.38 -14.38
C VAL A 85 -4.81 -0.99 -15.43
N GLY A 86 -4.04 -2.00 -15.03
CA GLY A 86 -3.01 -2.64 -15.83
C GLY A 86 -1.59 -2.13 -15.56
N ASP A 87 -1.42 -0.96 -14.94
CA ASP A 87 -0.09 -0.46 -14.59
C ASP A 87 0.56 -1.33 -13.51
N GLU A 88 1.89 -1.37 -13.52
CA GLU A 88 2.67 -2.20 -12.60
C GLU A 88 3.28 -1.37 -11.46
N LEU A 89 3.19 -1.90 -10.24
CA LEU A 89 3.78 -1.33 -9.04
C LEU A 89 4.69 -2.34 -8.35
N LEU A 90 5.72 -1.84 -7.70
CA LEU A 90 6.62 -2.63 -6.87
C LEU A 90 6.09 -2.70 -5.45
N VAL A 91 5.99 -3.89 -4.89
CA VAL A 91 5.56 -4.15 -3.51
C VAL A 91 6.61 -5.00 -2.80
N SER A 92 7.08 -4.55 -1.64
CA SER A 92 8.03 -5.31 -0.83
C SER A 92 7.40 -6.51 -0.14
N SER A 93 8.14 -7.60 -0.03
CA SER A 93 7.73 -8.84 0.64
C SER A 93 7.75 -8.81 2.17
N LYS A 94 8.23 -7.73 2.78
CA LYS A 94 8.37 -7.60 4.25
C LYS A 94 7.39 -6.55 4.79
N PRO A 95 6.15 -6.94 5.16
CA PRO A 95 5.26 -6.07 5.89
C PRO A 95 5.79 -5.85 7.31
N THR A 96 5.55 -4.66 7.85
CA THR A 96 5.95 -4.27 9.21
C THR A 96 4.99 -3.20 9.74
N GLY A 97 5.09 -2.86 11.01
CA GLY A 97 4.25 -1.84 11.64
C GLY A 97 3.97 -2.19 13.09
N THR A 98 3.49 -1.20 13.84
CA THR A 98 3.16 -1.36 15.26
C THR A 98 1.66 -1.30 15.52
N LEU A 99 0.85 -0.89 14.53
CA LEU A 99 -0.60 -0.76 14.62
C LEU A 99 -1.31 -2.11 14.46
N VAL A 100 -0.85 -3.13 15.17
CA VAL A 100 -1.44 -4.46 15.20
C VAL A 100 -2.12 -4.70 16.54
N VAL A 101 -3.19 -5.50 16.51
CA VAL A 101 -4.00 -5.79 17.71
C VAL A 101 -3.19 -6.53 18.77
N ASP A 102 -2.22 -7.34 18.37
CA ASP A 102 -1.37 -8.13 19.27
C ASP A 102 -0.46 -7.28 20.15
N HIS A 103 -0.26 -6.00 19.80
CA HIS A 103 0.47 -5.04 20.64
C HIS A 103 -0.42 -4.34 21.70
N LEU A 104 -1.72 -4.67 21.75
CA LEU A 104 -2.65 -4.14 22.73
C LEU A 104 -2.92 -5.14 23.83
N LEU A 105 -3.07 -4.64 25.06
CA LEU A 105 -3.67 -5.44 26.14
C LEU A 105 -5.15 -5.66 25.84
N LYS A 106 -5.66 -6.82 26.26
CA LYS A 106 -7.08 -7.16 26.13
C LYS A 106 -7.94 -6.08 26.81
N GLY A 107 -8.88 -5.51 26.08
CA GLY A 107 -9.82 -4.49 26.55
C GLY A 107 -11.17 -4.59 25.86
N ALA A 108 -12.15 -3.83 26.34
CA ALA A 108 -13.50 -3.79 25.76
C ALA A 108 -13.64 -2.79 24.61
N VAL A 109 -12.84 -1.72 24.62
CA VAL A 109 -12.88 -0.63 23.63
C VAL A 109 -11.44 -0.26 23.25
N THR A 110 -11.18 -0.16 21.95
CA THR A 110 -9.91 0.34 21.41
C THR A 110 -10.08 1.79 20.99
N TYR A 111 -9.19 2.66 21.44
CA TYR A 111 -9.11 4.06 21.02
C TYR A 111 -7.91 4.24 20.10
N ILE A 112 -8.10 4.91 18.97
CA ILE A 112 -7.04 5.35 18.05
C ILE A 112 -7.11 6.88 18.01
N LEU A 113 -6.00 7.54 18.36
CA LEU A 113 -5.85 9.01 18.40
C LEU A 113 -5.14 9.52 17.15
#